data_AF-A0A966LUW9-F1
#
_entry.id   AF-A0A966LUW9-F1
#
_cell.length_a   1.000
_cell.length_b   1.000
_cell.length_c   1.000
_cell.angle_alpha   90.00
_cell.angle_beta   90.00
_cell.angle_gamma   90.00
#
_symmetry.space_group_name_H-M   'P 1'
#
loop_
_entity.id
_entity.type
_entity.pdbx_description
1 polymer ?
#
loop_
_entity_poly.entity_id
_entity_poly.type
_entity_poly.pdbx_seq_one_letter_code
_entity_poly.pdbx_strand_id
1 'polypeptide(L)'
;MAGTKAGGAKAAATNKSKYGKDFYSKIGQKGGKNGTTGGFAANRELAKIAGQKGGRISRRGKARTAISTTEFSETSKIDVRLGE
;
A
#
# COMPACT_ATOMS: atom_id res chain seq x y z
N MET A 1 -22.43 16.87 -19.42
CA MET A 1 -22.69 15.92 -20.51
C MET A 1 -22.21 14.54 -20.07
N ALA A 2 -23.00 13.48 -20.30
CA ALA A 2 -22.53 12.10 -20.11
C ALA A 2 -21.43 11.78 -21.14
N GLY A 3 -20.52 10.86 -20.82
CA GLY A 3 -19.44 10.44 -21.72
C GLY A 3 -18.26 11.40 -21.87
N THR A 4 -18.31 12.63 -21.33
CA THR A 4 -17.18 13.58 -21.40
C THR A 4 -16.27 13.49 -20.18
N LYS A 5 -14.99 13.88 -20.34
CA LYS A 5 -14.01 13.93 -19.23
C LYS A 5 -14.53 14.76 -18.05
N ALA A 6 -15.14 15.92 -18.33
CA ALA A 6 -15.73 16.79 -17.31
C ALA A 6 -16.91 16.13 -16.59
N GLY A 7 -17.75 15.37 -17.30
CA GLY A 7 -18.83 14.60 -16.70
C GLY A 7 -18.31 13.50 -15.77
N GLY A 8 -17.28 12.76 -16.21
CA GLY A 8 -16.64 11.72 -15.41
C GLY A 8 -16.00 12.26 -14.13
N ALA A 9 -15.34 13.41 -14.20
CA ALA A 9 -14.77 14.07 -13.03
C ALA A 9 -15.83 14.46 -11.99
N LYS A 10 -16.96 15.03 -12.43
CA LYS A 10 -18.09 15.36 -11.56
C LYS A 10 -18.70 14.11 -10.91
N ALA A 11 -18.88 13.04 -11.68
CA ALA A 11 -19.38 11.77 -11.14
C ALA A 11 -18.44 11.17 -10.09
N ALA A 12 -17.13 11.20 -10.34
CA ALA A 12 -16.13 10.74 -9.38
C ALA A 12 -16.13 11.55 -8.07
N ALA A 13 -16.30 12.88 -8.16
CA ALA A 13 -16.43 13.73 -6.99
C ALA A 13 -17.68 13.38 -6.17
N THR A 14 -18.82 13.22 -6.81
CA THR A 14 -20.07 12.80 -6.17
C THR A 14 -19.94 11.43 -5.51
N ASN A 15 -19.34 10.45 -6.19
CA ASN A 15 -19.16 9.11 -5.63
C ASN A 15 -18.22 9.09 -4.42
N LYS A 16 -17.13 9.86 -4.46
CA LYS A 16 -16.22 10.01 -3.31
C LYS A 16 -16.91 10.70 -2.13
N SER A 17 -17.77 11.67 -2.39
CA SER A 17 -18.54 12.35 -1.34
C SER A 17 -19.60 11.45 -0.72
N LYS A 18 -20.29 10.62 -1.53
CA LYS A 18 -21.38 9.76 -1.07
C LYS A 18 -20.89 8.49 -0.36
N TYR A 19 -19.85 7.87 -0.87
CA TYR A 19 -19.38 6.54 -0.43
C TYR A 19 -18.01 6.57 0.27
N GLY A 20 -17.42 7.76 0.41
CA GLY A 20 -16.13 7.97 1.03
C GLY A 20 -14.94 7.79 0.09
N LYS A 21 -13.75 8.15 0.62
CA LYS A 21 -12.50 8.17 -0.15
C LYS A 21 -12.05 6.77 -0.61
N ASP A 22 -12.45 5.73 0.12
CA ASP A 22 -12.08 4.33 -0.15
C ASP A 22 -12.96 3.63 -1.18
N PHE A 23 -13.99 4.29 -1.70
CA PHE A 23 -14.98 3.68 -2.60
C PHE A 23 -14.32 2.94 -3.78
N TYR A 24 -13.46 3.63 -4.53
CA TYR A 24 -12.77 3.05 -5.69
C TYR A 24 -11.74 1.98 -5.28
N SER A 25 -11.06 2.15 -4.15
CA SER A 25 -10.11 1.16 -3.62
C SER A 25 -10.82 -0.15 -3.28
N LYS A 26 -11.98 -0.08 -2.63
CA LYS A 26 -12.79 -1.26 -2.26
C LYS A 26 -13.34 -1.99 -3.49
N ILE A 27 -13.87 -1.25 -4.48
CA ILE A 27 -14.39 -1.84 -5.71
C ILE A 27 -13.27 -2.50 -6.52
N GLY A 28 -12.13 -1.82 -6.68
CA GLY A 28 -10.96 -2.36 -7.36
C GLY A 28 -10.43 -3.63 -6.68
N GLN A 29 -10.38 -3.66 -5.34
CA GLN A 29 -9.96 -4.85 -4.60
C GLN A 29 -10.90 -6.04 -4.83
N LYS A 30 -12.22 -5.82 -4.78
CA LYS A 30 -13.21 -6.87 -5.04
C LYS A 30 -13.09 -7.41 -6.47
N GLY A 31 -12.97 -6.51 -7.46
CA GLY A 31 -12.78 -6.89 -8.85
C GLY A 31 -11.49 -7.69 -9.08
N GLY A 32 -10.37 -7.25 -8.48
CA GLY A 32 -9.10 -7.96 -8.58
C GLY A 32 -9.09 -9.34 -7.91
N LYS A 33 -9.83 -9.52 -6.81
CA LYS A 33 -10.01 -10.82 -6.14
C LYS A 33 -10.86 -11.79 -6.96
N ASN A 34 -11.90 -11.28 -7.62
CA ASN A 34 -12.82 -12.10 -8.42
C ASN A 34 -12.32 -12.35 -9.84
N GLY A 35 -11.28 -11.64 -10.30
CA GLY A 35 -10.69 -11.82 -11.61
C GLY A 35 -9.99 -13.18 -11.73
N THR A 36 -10.51 -14.05 -12.60
CA THR A 36 -9.97 -15.40 -12.87
C THR A 36 -8.91 -15.42 -13.97
N THR A 37 -8.64 -14.30 -14.63
CA THR A 37 -7.78 -14.19 -15.83
C THR A 37 -6.27 -14.35 -15.55
N GLY A 38 -5.86 -14.96 -14.43
CA GLY A 38 -4.45 -15.28 -14.17
C GLY A 38 -3.56 -14.04 -13.96
N GLY A 39 -3.81 -13.29 -12.90
CA GLY A 39 -2.98 -12.14 -12.49
C GLY A 39 -2.20 -12.38 -11.19
N PHE A 40 -1.56 -11.32 -10.68
CA PHE A 40 -0.79 -11.36 -9.42
C PHE A 40 -1.59 -11.76 -8.17
N ALA A 41 -2.92 -11.61 -8.21
CA ALA A 41 -3.81 -12.06 -7.14
C ALA A 41 -4.07 -13.57 -7.18
N ALA A 42 -4.05 -14.19 -8.36
CA ALA A 42 -4.36 -15.61 -8.56
C ALA A 42 -3.14 -16.52 -8.28
N ASN A 43 -1.93 -16.03 -8.53
CA ASN A 43 -0.69 -16.75 -8.26
C ASN A 43 0.34 -15.87 -7.54
N ARG A 44 0.54 -16.15 -6.25
CA ARG A 44 1.47 -15.41 -5.40
C ARG A 44 2.94 -15.61 -5.80
N GLU A 45 3.29 -16.78 -6.35
CA GLU A 45 4.65 -17.06 -6.81
C GLU A 45 4.99 -16.24 -8.06
N LEU A 46 4.04 -16.13 -9.00
CA LEU A 46 4.19 -15.25 -10.17
C LEU A 46 4.42 -13.79 -9.74
N ALA A 47 3.67 -13.31 -8.75
CA ALA A 47 3.83 -11.96 -8.19
C ALA A 47 5.20 -11.73 -7.56
N LYS A 48 5.71 -12.71 -6.81
CA LYS A 48 7.06 -12.65 -6.23
C LYS A 48 8.12 -12.58 -7.31
N ILE A 49 8.09 -13.47 -8.31
CA ILE A 49 9.09 -13.53 -9.38
C ILE A 49 9.12 -12.22 -10.16
N ALA A 50 7.95 -11.70 -10.55
CA ALA A 50 7.86 -10.44 -11.28
C ALA A 50 8.36 -9.25 -10.44
N GLY A 51 7.99 -9.19 -9.15
CA GLY A 51 8.46 -8.17 -8.22
C GLY A 51 9.97 -8.18 -8.03
N GLN A 52 10.56 -9.37 -7.85
CA GLN A 52 12.01 -9.54 -7.72
C GLN A 52 12.75 -9.10 -8.99
N LYS A 53 12.26 -9.53 -10.16
CA LYS A 53 12.85 -9.14 -11.46
C LYS A 53 12.79 -7.63 -11.66
N GLY A 54 11.63 -7.02 -11.40
CA GLY A 54 11.44 -5.57 -11.51
C GLY A 54 12.33 -4.78 -10.55
N GLY A 55 12.44 -5.24 -9.30
CA GLY A 55 13.34 -4.65 -8.31
C GLY A 55 14.81 -4.74 -8.70
N ARG A 56 15.25 -5.88 -9.23
CA ARG A 56 16.64 -6.09 -9.68
C ARG A 56 17.02 -5.25 -10.90
N ILE A 57 16.08 -5.05 -11.83
CA ILE A 57 16.30 -4.23 -13.06
C ILE A 57 16.13 -2.73 -12.77
N SER A 58 15.52 -2.36 -11.64
CA SER A 58 15.24 -0.97 -11.30
C SER A 58 16.51 -0.11 -11.33
N ARG A 59 16.46 0.96 -12.13
CA ARG A 59 17.43 2.07 -12.12
C ARG A 59 17.09 3.14 -11.08
N ARG A 60 15.89 3.11 -10.51
CA ARG A 60 15.53 3.96 -9.37
C ARG A 60 16.31 3.46 -8.16
N GLY A 61 17.08 4.35 -7.53
CA GLY A 61 17.81 4.05 -6.29
C GLY A 61 16.89 3.61 -5.16
N LYS A 62 17.47 3.04 -4.09
CA LYS A 62 16.70 2.53 -2.96
C LYS A 62 15.78 3.62 -2.39
N ALA A 63 14.53 3.25 -2.10
CA ALA A 63 13.60 4.17 -1.46
C ALA A 63 14.21 4.68 -0.15
N ARG A 64 14.32 5.99 0.00
CA ARG A 64 14.74 6.61 1.27
C ARG A 64 13.58 6.46 2.24
N THR A 65 13.64 5.45 3.10
CA THR A 65 12.72 5.37 4.24
C THR A 65 13.10 6.50 5.18
N ALA A 66 12.25 7.52 5.31
CA ALA A 66 12.39 8.48 6.41
C ALA A 66 12.07 7.72 7.69
N ILE A 67 13.10 7.21 8.36
CA ILE A 67 12.97 6.65 9.70
C ILE A 67 12.69 7.85 10.60
N SER A 68 11.43 8.03 11.01
CA SER A 68 11.09 8.96 12.07
C SER A 68 11.60 8.35 13.37
N THR A 69 12.80 8.73 13.78
CA THR A 69 13.34 8.46 15.11
C THR A 69 12.48 9.23 16.11
N THR A 70 11.37 8.64 16.57
CA THR A 70 10.69 9.11 17.77
C THR A 70 11.39 8.48 18.97
N GLU A 71 12.27 9.29 19.56
CA GLU A 71 12.68 9.36 20.96
C GLU A 71 12.66 8.06 21.79
N PHE A 72 13.84 7.58 22.15
CA PHE A 72 14.03 6.62 23.24
C PHE A 72 13.58 7.26 24.55
N SER A 73 12.52 6.74 25.18
CA SER A 73 12.17 7.13 26.54
C SER A 73 13.24 6.59 27.50
N GLU A 74 13.99 7.50 28.12
CA GLU A 74 14.82 7.24 29.29
C GLU A 74 14.00 6.56 30.40
N THR A 75 14.71 5.76 31.21
CA THR A 75 14.29 5.04 32.43
C THR A 75 13.89 3.58 32.27
N SER A 76 14.89 2.72 32.23
CA SER A 76 14.85 1.48 33.02
C SER A 76 16.22 1.31 33.69
N LYS A 77 16.32 1.80 34.93
CA LYS A 77 17.43 1.47 35.83
C LYS A 77 17.49 -0.05 35.95
N ILE A 78 18.59 -0.66 35.52
CA ILE A 78 18.90 -2.05 35.83
C ILE A 78 19.73 -2.00 37.12
N ASP A 79 19.08 -2.19 38.27
CA ASP A 79 19.79 -2.48 39.51
C ASP A 79 20.33 -3.91 39.44
N VAL A 80 21.61 -4.06 39.10
CA VAL A 80 22.33 -5.34 39.19
C VAL A 80 22.69 -5.55 40.65
N ARG A 81 21.95 -6.43 41.33
CA ARG A 81 22.26 -6.92 42.67
C ARG A 81 23.46 -7.88 42.57
N LEU A 82 24.66 -7.39 42.87
CA LEU A 82 25.81 -8.22 43.22
C LEU A 82 25.55 -8.83 44.61
N GLY A 83 25.37 -10.15 44.65
CA GLY A 83 25.37 -10.95 45.87
C GLY A 83 26.69 -11.72 45.94
N GLU A 84 27.22 -11.79 47.17
CA GLU A 84 28.53 -12.27 47.64
C GLU A 84 28.99 -13.63 47.10
#